data_AF-A0A2H0Y7V4-F1
#
_entry.id   AF-A0A2H0Y7V4-F1
#
_cell.length_a   1.000
_cell.length_b   1.000
_cell.length_c   1.000
_cell.angle_alpha   90.00
_cell.angle_beta   90.00
_cell.angle_gamma   90.00
#
_symmetry.space_group_name_H-M   'P 1'
#
loop_
_entity.id
_entity.type
_entity.pdbx_description
1 polymer ?
#
loop_
_entity_poly.entity_id
_entity_poly.type
_entity_poly.pdbx_seq_one_letter_code
_entity_poly.pdbx_strand_id
1 'polypeptide(L)'
;MNQPSIYRQPKQGSILVVCLWTIMILGILGLGITGLVFQEIRFSKAYSRLITSLPLAQGALKTVFYLREKDATPTYDTWDELSKEEKVSLCANNSYRYFFVDKNGSKDNPEIIDESSLINLNLASVEVLARLPGMDEDLAEAIITSNLRPFSTINEVLLVEGITKEIFLQFKDLVTVYGLGKVNINTVSKPVLVALGLDAEVADLLIRFRRENKITPLDTEPITDPPVTPTYGISNLGGLLNDLRKYDDLGLRQEQDLLMLLPVFEVKSEYSRFNVITTPGGQEGMHYSIIIHPPTKKVLSWTEY
;
A
#
# COMPACT_ATOMS: atom_id res chain seq x y z
N MET A 1 3.17 -105.66 -20.20
CA MET A 1 2.07 -104.84 -19.63
C MET A 1 2.62 -103.45 -19.39
N ASN A 2 2.29 -102.48 -20.25
CA ASN A 2 2.73 -101.09 -20.15
C ASN A 2 1.75 -100.32 -19.25
N GLN A 3 2.24 -99.72 -18.16
CA GLN A 3 1.50 -98.69 -17.43
C GLN A 3 1.71 -97.33 -18.12
N PRO A 4 0.68 -96.52 -18.37
CA PRO A 4 0.85 -95.19 -18.91
C PRO A 4 1.27 -94.23 -17.79
N SER A 5 2.36 -93.49 -17.98
CA SER A 5 2.75 -92.40 -17.10
C SER A 5 1.80 -91.21 -17.29
N ILE A 6 1.05 -90.89 -16.24
CA ILE A 6 0.20 -89.69 -16.20
C ILE A 6 1.12 -88.49 -15.96
N TYR A 7 1.54 -87.81 -17.04
CA TYR A 7 2.16 -86.50 -16.93
C TYR A 7 1.12 -85.48 -16.44
N ARG A 8 1.15 -85.13 -15.15
CA ARG A 8 0.46 -83.93 -14.63
C ARG A 8 1.09 -82.70 -15.27
N GLN A 9 0.38 -82.03 -16.17
CA GLN A 9 0.81 -80.72 -16.64
C GLN A 9 0.89 -79.74 -15.46
N PRO A 10 2.01 -79.04 -15.24
CA PRO A 10 2.09 -78.02 -14.22
C PRO A 10 1.08 -76.91 -14.59
N LYS A 11 0.20 -76.53 -13.66
CA LYS A 11 -0.73 -75.40 -13.82
C LYS A 11 0.08 -74.09 -13.91
N GLN A 12 0.61 -73.78 -15.08
CA GLN A 12 1.48 -72.61 -15.32
C GLN A 12 0.69 -71.29 -15.45
N GLY A 13 -0.64 -71.31 -15.49
CA GLY A 13 -1.47 -70.11 -15.62
C GLY A 13 -1.72 -69.33 -14.31
N SER A 14 -1.58 -69.95 -13.13
CA SER A 14 -1.92 -69.28 -11.85
C SER A 14 -0.90 -68.25 -11.40
N ILE A 15 0.38 -68.43 -11.73
CA ILE A 15 1.46 -67.51 -11.38
C ILE A 15 1.29 -66.17 -12.10
N LEU A 16 0.94 -66.21 -13.39
CA LEU A 16 0.70 -65.01 -14.20
C LEU A 16 -0.44 -64.17 -13.62
N VAL A 17 -1.55 -64.82 -13.23
CA VAL A 17 -2.71 -64.13 -12.64
C VAL A 17 -2.31 -63.43 -11.35
N VAL A 18 -1.58 -64.11 -10.46
CA VAL A 18 -1.08 -63.50 -9.22
C VAL A 18 -0.16 -62.31 -9.51
N CYS A 19 0.76 -62.42 -10.47
CA CYS A 19 1.63 -61.32 -10.88
C CYS A 19 0.84 -60.12 -11.44
N LEU A 20 -0.21 -60.35 -12.20
CA LEU A 20 -1.01 -59.28 -12.80
C LEU A 20 -1.81 -58.53 -11.72
N TRP A 21 -2.39 -59.28 -10.78
CA TRP A 21 -3.07 -58.70 -9.61
C TRP A 21 -2.11 -57.94 -8.70
N THR A 22 -0.90 -58.46 -8.45
CA THR A 22 0.08 -57.74 -7.62
C THR A 22 0.54 -56.45 -8.28
N ILE A 23 0.81 -56.45 -9.59
CA ILE A 23 1.16 -55.22 -10.33
C ILE A 23 0.01 -54.22 -10.31
N MET A 24 -1.24 -54.68 -10.51
CA MET A 24 -2.40 -53.80 -10.48
C MET A 24 -2.58 -53.15 -9.11
N ILE A 25 -2.48 -53.93 -8.02
CA ILE A 25 -2.58 -53.42 -6.64
C ILE A 25 -1.43 -52.44 -6.33
N LEU A 26 -0.19 -52.79 -6.72
CA LEU A 26 0.97 -51.92 -6.55
C LEU A 26 0.83 -50.61 -7.34
N GLY A 27 0.27 -50.66 -8.55
CA GLY A 27 0.00 -49.48 -9.37
C GLY A 27 -1.02 -48.55 -8.72
N ILE A 28 -2.13 -49.09 -8.22
CA ILE A 28 -3.16 -48.32 -7.51
C ILE A 28 -2.58 -47.70 -6.24
N LEU A 29 -1.82 -48.49 -5.46
CA LEU A 29 -1.18 -48.03 -4.23
C LEU A 29 -0.13 -46.94 -4.51
N GLY A 30 0.68 -47.11 -5.54
CA GLY A 30 1.68 -46.13 -5.96
C GLY A 30 1.05 -44.80 -6.38
N LEU A 31 -0.04 -44.84 -7.16
CA LEU A 31 -0.80 -43.64 -7.53
C LEU A 31 -1.43 -42.96 -6.31
N GLY A 32 -1.98 -43.74 -5.37
CA GLY A 32 -2.55 -43.23 -4.12
C GLY A 32 -1.51 -42.50 -3.27
N ILE A 33 -0.35 -43.12 -3.02
CA ILE A 33 0.74 -42.51 -2.25
C ILE A 33 1.26 -41.25 -2.95
N THR A 34 1.43 -41.31 -4.27
CA THR A 34 1.88 -40.15 -5.06
C THR A 34 0.94 -38.95 -4.88
N GLY A 35 -0.37 -39.18 -4.93
CA GLY A 35 -1.37 -38.15 -4.67
C GLY A 35 -1.26 -37.53 -3.27
N LEU A 36 -1.12 -38.37 -2.24
CA LEU A 36 -0.99 -37.93 -0.85
C LEU A 36 0.28 -37.10 -0.63
N VAL A 37 1.43 -37.58 -1.09
CA VAL A 37 2.71 -36.86 -0.96
C VAL A 37 2.68 -35.52 -1.70
N PHE A 38 2.08 -35.45 -2.89
CA PHE A 38 1.95 -34.18 -3.60
C PHE A 38 1.04 -33.19 -2.86
N GLN A 39 -0.03 -33.66 -2.22
CA GLN A 39 -0.90 -32.82 -1.40
C GLN A 39 -0.15 -32.29 -0.17
N GLU A 40 0.61 -33.14 0.52
CA GLU A 40 1.45 -32.73 1.66
C GLU A 40 2.51 -31.70 1.27
N ILE A 41 3.20 -31.88 0.14
CA ILE A 41 4.19 -30.92 -0.36
C ILE A 41 3.53 -29.58 -0.68
N ARG A 42 2.36 -29.58 -1.33
CA ARG A 42 1.62 -28.35 -1.64
C ARG A 42 1.17 -27.63 -0.37
N PHE A 43 0.60 -28.36 0.58
CA PHE A 43 0.19 -27.82 1.87
C PHE A 43 1.38 -27.26 2.64
N SER A 44 2.47 -28.01 2.75
CA SER A 44 3.70 -27.58 3.44
C SER A 44 4.28 -26.30 2.84
N LYS A 45 4.32 -26.19 1.50
CA LYS A 45 4.76 -24.96 0.83
C LYS A 45 3.83 -23.77 1.09
N ALA A 46 2.53 -23.96 0.96
CA ALA A 46 1.55 -22.91 1.22
C ALA A 46 1.57 -22.46 2.68
N TYR A 47 1.65 -23.42 3.61
CA TYR A 47 1.75 -23.18 5.04
C TYR A 47 3.04 -22.42 5.39
N SER A 48 4.18 -22.88 4.90
CA SER A 48 5.48 -22.20 5.07
C SER A 48 5.44 -20.76 4.55
N ARG A 49 4.83 -20.53 3.37
CA ARG A 49 4.66 -19.18 2.80
C ARG A 49 3.82 -18.28 3.70
N LEU A 50 2.71 -18.78 4.25
CA LEU A 50 1.82 -18.02 5.14
C LEU A 50 2.53 -17.65 6.45
N ILE A 51 3.11 -18.63 7.15
CA ILE A 51 3.77 -18.39 8.45
C ILE A 51 5.03 -17.52 8.32
N THR A 52 5.71 -17.55 7.17
CA THR A 52 6.94 -16.76 6.96
C THR A 52 6.65 -15.34 6.50
N SER A 53 5.52 -15.09 5.83
CA SER A 53 5.20 -13.77 5.29
C SER A 53 5.01 -12.71 6.38
N LEU A 54 4.26 -13.02 7.44
CA LEU A 54 4.00 -12.05 8.51
C LEU A 54 5.30 -11.56 9.19
N PRO A 55 6.24 -12.43 9.63
CA PRO A 55 7.53 -12.00 10.16
C PRO A 55 8.36 -11.15 9.17
N LEU A 56 8.30 -11.46 7.86
CA LEU A 56 8.98 -10.65 6.84
C LEU A 56 8.38 -9.24 6.75
N ALA A 57 7.05 -9.14 6.78
CA ALA A 57 6.36 -7.85 6.80
C ALA A 57 6.66 -7.05 8.08
N GLN A 58 6.76 -7.72 9.24
CA GLN A 58 7.20 -7.07 10.48
C GLN A 58 8.65 -6.58 10.40
N GLY A 59 9.51 -7.29 9.67
CA GLY A 59 10.86 -6.83 9.34
C GLY A 59 10.83 -5.53 8.54
N ALA A 60 9.99 -5.46 7.51
CA ALA A 60 9.78 -4.25 6.72
C ALA A 60 9.29 -3.07 7.58
N LEU A 61 8.28 -3.30 8.44
CA LEU A 61 7.76 -2.29 9.36
C LEU A 61 8.87 -1.69 10.26
N LYS A 62 9.72 -2.55 10.83
CA LYS A 62 10.84 -2.10 11.66
C LYS A 62 11.85 -1.27 10.88
N THR A 63 12.16 -1.68 9.65
CA THR A 63 13.04 -0.94 8.74
C THR A 63 12.46 0.44 8.42
N VAL A 64 11.17 0.52 8.09
CA VAL A 64 10.49 1.80 7.81
C VAL A 64 10.55 2.72 9.04
N PHE A 65 10.23 2.22 10.24
CA PHE A 65 10.36 3.04 11.45
C PHE A 65 11.79 3.51 11.71
N TYR A 66 12.78 2.65 11.49
CA TYR A 66 14.19 3.01 11.64
C TYR A 66 14.61 4.11 10.66
N LEU A 67 14.21 4.00 9.39
CA LEU A 67 14.56 4.99 8.37
C LEU A 67 13.89 6.33 8.62
N ARG A 68 12.61 6.34 9.03
CA ARG A 68 11.91 7.58 9.40
C ARG A 68 12.48 8.24 10.66
N GLU A 69 13.01 7.47 11.60
CA GLU A 69 13.72 8.00 12.78
C GLU A 69 15.10 8.57 12.43
N LYS A 70 15.73 8.07 11.36
CA LYS A 70 17.04 8.50 10.86
C LYS A 70 16.94 9.35 9.59
N ASP A 71 15.77 9.95 9.38
CA ASP A 71 15.53 10.82 8.24
C ASP A 71 16.47 12.03 8.25
N ALA A 72 17.14 12.26 7.12
CA ALA A 72 18.05 13.38 6.92
C ALA A 72 17.30 14.70 6.67
N THR A 73 16.01 14.65 6.33
CA THR A 73 15.15 15.80 6.05
C THR A 73 13.92 15.86 6.97
N PRO A 74 14.09 15.91 8.30
CA PRO A 74 13.00 15.70 9.27
C PRO A 74 11.89 16.76 9.27
N THR A 75 12.04 17.84 8.50
CA THR A 75 11.13 18.99 8.44
C THR A 75 10.10 18.90 7.31
N TYR A 76 10.33 18.06 6.30
CA TYR A 76 9.41 17.89 5.16
C TYR A 76 9.52 16.48 4.61
N ASP A 77 8.45 15.99 3.98
CA ASP A 77 8.44 14.74 3.23
C ASP A 77 7.99 15.05 1.80
N THR A 78 8.77 14.59 0.83
CA THR A 78 8.56 14.90 -0.59
C THR A 78 8.31 13.67 -1.42
N TRP A 79 7.89 13.90 -2.67
CA TRP A 79 7.67 12.81 -3.61
C TRP A 79 8.96 12.02 -3.90
N ASP A 80 10.10 12.70 -4.02
CA ASP A 80 11.39 12.03 -4.32
C ASP A 80 11.87 11.14 -3.17
N GLU A 81 11.55 11.50 -1.92
CA GLU A 81 11.90 10.69 -0.75
C GLU A 81 11.06 9.42 -0.68
N LEU A 82 9.74 9.57 -0.81
CA LEU A 82 8.76 8.50 -0.59
C LEU A 82 8.56 7.60 -1.81
N SER A 83 8.87 8.04 -3.02
CA SER A 83 8.70 7.25 -4.25
C SER A 83 9.67 6.06 -4.36
N LYS A 84 10.68 5.98 -3.51
CA LYS A 84 11.69 4.91 -3.54
C LYS A 84 11.10 3.56 -3.12
N GLU A 85 11.40 2.53 -3.91
CA GLU A 85 11.14 1.14 -3.54
C GLU A 85 12.43 0.49 -3.06
N GLU A 86 12.34 -0.17 -1.92
CA GLU A 86 13.47 -0.81 -1.26
C GLU A 86 13.21 -2.31 -1.15
N LYS A 87 14.19 -3.11 -1.57
CA LYS A 87 14.16 -4.57 -1.46
C LYS A 87 15.25 -5.04 -0.51
N VAL A 88 14.84 -5.68 0.57
CA VAL A 88 15.75 -6.24 1.57
C VAL A 88 15.79 -7.76 1.43
N SER A 89 16.98 -8.28 1.14
CA SER A 89 17.23 -9.72 1.09
C SER A 89 17.75 -10.22 2.43
N LEU A 90 17.15 -11.29 2.93
CA LEU A 90 17.47 -11.96 4.18
C LEU A 90 17.96 -13.39 3.88
N CYS A 91 18.32 -14.14 4.93
CA CYS A 91 18.78 -15.52 4.81
C CYS A 91 17.76 -16.45 4.12
N ALA A 92 18.28 -17.51 3.50
CA ALA A 92 17.47 -18.59 2.90
C ALA A 92 16.51 -18.13 1.79
N ASN A 93 16.94 -17.18 0.95
CA ASN A 93 16.17 -16.59 -0.15
C ASN A 93 14.88 -15.89 0.29
N ASN A 94 14.75 -15.57 1.58
CA ASN A 94 13.67 -14.73 2.06
C ASN A 94 13.98 -13.29 1.72
N SER A 95 13.00 -12.55 1.20
CA SER A 95 13.13 -11.12 1.04
C SER A 95 11.79 -10.45 1.25
N TYR A 96 11.80 -9.14 1.42
CA TYR A 96 10.62 -8.31 1.30
C TYR A 96 10.99 -7.07 0.49
N ARG A 97 9.99 -6.50 -0.17
CA ARG A 97 10.08 -5.16 -0.76
C ARG A 97 8.99 -4.28 -0.17
N TYR A 98 9.32 -3.03 0.11
CA TYR A 98 8.34 -2.06 0.58
C TYR A 98 8.42 -0.77 -0.25
N PHE A 99 7.29 -0.08 -0.36
CA PHE A 99 7.14 1.10 -1.20
C PHE A 99 5.93 1.92 -0.76
N PHE A 100 5.97 3.24 -0.97
CA PHE A 100 4.89 4.17 -0.66
C PHE A 100 4.10 4.59 -1.91
N VAL A 101 4.15 3.81 -2.98
CA VAL A 101 3.57 4.15 -4.29
C VAL A 101 2.43 3.21 -4.63
N ASP A 102 1.35 3.73 -5.22
CA ASP A 102 0.31 2.87 -5.79
C ASP A 102 0.78 2.27 -7.11
N LYS A 103 0.96 0.94 -7.09
CA LYS A 103 1.38 0.16 -8.25
C LYS A 103 0.22 -0.34 -9.10
N ASN A 104 -1.00 -0.18 -8.62
CA ASN A 104 -2.22 -0.52 -9.38
C ASN A 104 -2.67 0.64 -10.28
N GLY A 105 -2.15 1.85 -10.06
CA GLY A 105 -2.40 3.04 -10.87
C GLY A 105 -1.69 3.05 -12.22
N SER A 106 -1.73 4.21 -12.90
CA SER A 106 -1.05 4.39 -14.19
C SER A 106 0.46 4.25 -14.03
N LYS A 107 1.09 3.37 -14.83
CA LYS A 107 2.56 3.22 -14.88
C LYS A 107 3.28 4.53 -15.21
N ASP A 108 2.61 5.45 -15.91
CA ASP A 108 3.20 6.69 -16.40
C ASP A 108 3.13 7.83 -15.36
N ASN A 109 2.29 7.71 -14.33
CA ASN A 109 2.17 8.70 -13.26
C ASN A 109 1.90 8.00 -11.92
N PRO A 110 2.93 7.37 -11.32
CA PRO A 110 2.81 6.73 -10.02
C PRO A 110 2.39 7.73 -8.93
N GLU A 111 1.32 7.41 -8.21
CA GLU A 111 0.82 8.21 -7.10
C GLU A 111 1.41 7.69 -5.78
N ILE A 112 1.71 8.61 -4.86
CA ILE A 112 2.17 8.24 -3.52
C ILE A 112 0.95 7.94 -2.66
N ILE A 113 1.02 6.82 -1.96
CA ILE A 113 0.05 6.45 -0.95
C ILE A 113 0.57 6.97 0.39
N ASP A 114 0.02 8.10 0.79
CA ASP A 114 0.39 8.80 2.02
C ASP A 114 -0.91 9.24 2.71
N GLU A 115 -1.17 8.82 3.95
CA GLU A 115 -2.37 9.25 4.68
C GLU A 115 -2.42 10.75 4.84
N SER A 116 -1.26 11.39 4.97
CA SER A 116 -1.20 12.84 5.10
C SER A 116 -1.54 13.54 3.79
N SER A 117 -1.65 12.83 2.66
CA SER A 117 -2.06 13.41 1.38
C SER A 117 -3.58 13.42 1.16
N LEU A 118 -4.35 12.87 2.11
CA LEU A 118 -5.79 12.59 1.98
C LEU A 118 -6.66 13.45 2.89
N ILE A 119 -7.94 13.60 2.54
CA ILE A 119 -8.92 14.35 3.32
C ILE A 119 -9.40 13.52 4.51
N ASN A 120 -9.29 14.06 5.71
CA ASN A 120 -9.74 13.36 6.91
C ASN A 120 -11.25 13.49 7.11
N LEU A 121 -12.00 12.39 6.97
CA LEU A 121 -13.46 12.34 7.12
C LEU A 121 -13.94 12.72 8.53
N ASN A 122 -13.12 12.47 9.55
CA ASN A 122 -13.44 12.79 10.93
C ASN A 122 -13.29 14.29 11.22
N LEU A 123 -12.62 15.06 10.37
CA LEU A 123 -12.30 16.48 10.62
C LEU A 123 -12.74 17.43 9.50
N ALA A 124 -13.02 16.93 8.30
CA ALA A 124 -13.48 17.74 7.18
C ALA A 124 -14.83 18.41 7.45
N SER A 125 -15.02 19.58 6.83
CA SER A 125 -16.28 20.34 6.83
C SER A 125 -17.25 19.79 5.78
N VAL A 126 -18.53 20.19 5.89
CA VAL A 126 -19.57 19.83 4.91
C VAL A 126 -19.14 20.25 3.50
N GLU A 127 -18.64 21.47 3.35
CA GLU A 127 -18.21 22.01 2.06
C GLU A 127 -17.12 21.18 1.39
N VAL A 128 -16.13 20.69 2.15
CA VAL A 128 -15.04 19.87 1.61
C VAL A 128 -15.58 18.49 1.19
N LEU A 129 -16.42 17.88 2.03
CA LEU A 129 -17.00 16.57 1.73
C LEU A 129 -17.97 16.63 0.54
N ALA A 130 -18.75 17.69 0.40
CA ALA A 130 -19.68 17.88 -0.71
C ALA A 130 -18.97 18.08 -2.07
N ARG A 131 -17.69 18.48 -2.06
CA ARG A 131 -16.87 18.60 -3.28
C ARG A 131 -16.23 17.27 -3.72
N LEU A 132 -16.35 16.21 -2.93
CA LEU A 132 -15.83 14.90 -3.32
C LEU A 132 -16.64 14.31 -4.48
N PRO A 133 -16.01 13.52 -5.37
CA PRO A 133 -16.72 12.86 -6.46
C PRO A 133 -17.88 11.99 -5.97
N GLY A 134 -19.08 12.21 -6.51
CA GLY A 134 -20.28 11.46 -6.18
C GLY A 134 -20.97 11.89 -4.88
N MET A 135 -20.48 12.92 -4.21
CA MET A 135 -21.08 13.50 -3.00
C MET A 135 -21.91 14.76 -3.34
N ASP A 136 -22.84 15.09 -2.44
CA ASP A 136 -23.58 16.35 -2.39
C ASP A 136 -23.64 16.86 -0.94
N GLU A 137 -24.33 17.99 -0.73
CA GLU A 137 -24.47 18.61 0.59
C GLU A 137 -25.22 17.71 1.58
N ASP A 138 -26.30 17.05 1.13
CA ASP A 138 -27.10 16.15 1.96
C ASP A 138 -26.30 14.93 2.45
N LEU A 139 -25.53 14.29 1.56
CA LEU A 139 -24.65 13.16 1.91
C LEU A 139 -23.48 13.60 2.78
N ALA A 140 -22.93 14.79 2.55
CA ALA A 140 -21.90 15.35 3.40
C ALA A 140 -22.42 15.61 4.83
N GLU A 141 -23.62 16.18 4.97
CA GLU A 141 -24.30 16.35 6.25
C GLU A 141 -24.58 15.01 6.93
N ALA A 142 -24.99 13.98 6.18
CA ALA A 142 -25.18 12.63 6.70
C ALA A 142 -23.90 12.03 7.30
N ILE A 143 -22.74 12.23 6.66
CA ILE A 143 -21.43 11.83 7.21
C ILE A 143 -21.13 12.61 8.49
N ILE A 144 -21.38 13.93 8.49
CA ILE A 144 -21.05 14.78 9.65
C ILE A 144 -21.91 14.44 10.88
N THR A 145 -23.20 14.17 10.67
CA THR A 145 -24.18 13.90 11.72
C THR A 145 -24.27 12.43 12.12
N SER A 146 -23.58 11.55 11.39
CA SER A 146 -23.54 10.12 11.68
C SER A 146 -23.04 9.82 13.09
N ASN A 147 -23.78 8.97 13.82
CA ASN A 147 -23.38 8.45 15.13
C ASN A 147 -22.12 7.56 15.08
N LEU A 148 -21.66 7.17 13.89
CA LEU A 148 -20.43 6.42 13.69
C LEU A 148 -19.20 7.32 13.64
N ARG A 149 -19.36 8.65 13.53
CA ARG A 149 -18.25 9.60 13.58
C ARG A 149 -17.81 9.82 15.05
N PRO A 150 -16.52 9.73 15.39
CA PRO A 150 -15.39 9.48 14.50
C PRO A 150 -15.28 8.03 14.05
N PHE A 151 -15.12 7.84 12.74
CA PHE A 151 -14.93 6.54 12.11
C PHE A 151 -13.55 5.98 12.46
N SER A 152 -13.48 4.67 12.72
CA SER A 152 -12.22 3.96 12.99
C SER A 152 -11.60 3.39 11.72
N THR A 153 -12.44 3.10 10.72
CA THR A 153 -12.06 2.62 9.40
C THR A 153 -12.84 3.35 8.31
N ILE A 154 -12.24 3.54 7.14
CA ILE A 154 -12.89 4.25 6.03
C ILE A 154 -14.18 3.53 5.58
N ASN A 155 -14.21 2.19 5.67
CA ASN A 155 -15.36 1.38 5.24
C ASN A 155 -16.62 1.58 6.10
N GLU A 156 -16.51 2.11 7.32
CA GLU A 156 -17.68 2.41 8.17
C GLU A 156 -18.60 3.46 7.53
N VAL A 157 -18.08 4.26 6.60
CA VAL A 157 -18.86 5.25 5.84
C VAL A 157 -19.93 4.57 4.98
N LEU A 158 -19.75 3.31 4.58
CA LEU A 158 -20.77 2.53 3.88
C LEU A 158 -22.00 2.22 4.73
N LEU A 159 -21.94 2.44 6.04
CA LEU A 159 -23.06 2.28 6.97
C LEU A 159 -23.84 3.59 7.17
N VAL A 160 -23.35 4.71 6.62
CA VAL A 160 -24.05 5.99 6.63
C VAL A 160 -25.21 5.92 5.64
N GLU A 161 -26.37 6.40 6.06
CA GLU A 161 -27.56 6.44 5.22
C GLU A 161 -27.29 7.24 3.93
N GLY A 162 -27.71 6.69 2.79
CA GLY A 162 -27.52 7.30 1.48
C GLY A 162 -26.17 6.99 0.80
N ILE A 163 -25.13 6.57 1.53
CA ILE A 163 -23.85 6.21 0.93
C ILE A 163 -23.89 4.79 0.35
N THR A 164 -23.91 4.69 -0.97
CA THR A 164 -23.78 3.40 -1.66
C THR A 164 -22.32 3.03 -1.91
N LYS A 165 -22.07 1.76 -2.24
CA LYS A 165 -20.73 1.30 -2.63
C LYS A 165 -20.24 2.03 -3.88
N GLU A 166 -21.13 2.32 -4.82
CA GLU A 166 -20.81 3.01 -6.08
C GLU A 166 -20.37 4.46 -5.83
N ILE A 167 -21.02 5.15 -4.89
CA ILE A 167 -20.62 6.50 -4.46
C ILE A 167 -19.28 6.44 -3.72
N PHE A 168 -19.16 5.54 -2.75
CA PHE A 168 -17.94 5.34 -1.98
C PHE A 168 -16.71 5.08 -2.86
N LEU A 169 -16.83 4.22 -3.88
CA LEU A 169 -15.74 3.90 -4.80
C LEU A 169 -15.21 5.11 -5.57
N GLN A 170 -15.99 6.19 -5.72
CA GLN A 170 -15.58 7.39 -6.45
C GLN A 170 -14.64 8.30 -5.64
N PHE A 171 -14.71 8.26 -4.31
CA PHE A 171 -13.90 9.13 -3.44
C PHE A 171 -13.00 8.37 -2.45
N LYS A 172 -13.11 7.05 -2.32
CA LYS A 172 -12.36 6.25 -1.32
C LYS A 172 -10.85 6.52 -1.31
N ASP A 173 -10.27 6.82 -2.46
CA ASP A 173 -8.82 7.01 -2.65
C ASP A 173 -8.38 8.46 -2.36
N LEU A 174 -9.33 9.35 -2.03
CA LEU A 174 -9.10 10.76 -1.70
C LEU A 174 -9.23 11.04 -0.19
N VAL A 175 -9.59 10.03 0.60
CA VAL A 175 -10.02 10.21 1.99
C VAL A 175 -9.32 9.27 2.97
N THR A 176 -9.25 9.69 4.22
CA THR A 176 -8.71 8.93 5.34
C THR A 176 -9.53 9.17 6.61
N VAL A 177 -9.35 8.32 7.61
CA VAL A 177 -9.86 8.52 8.98
C VAL A 177 -8.74 8.81 9.98
N TYR A 178 -7.49 8.72 9.53
CA TYR A 178 -6.28 8.94 10.33
C TYR A 178 -5.74 10.35 10.09
N GLY A 179 -4.98 10.88 11.05
CA GLY A 179 -4.38 12.20 10.91
C GLY A 179 -5.08 13.31 11.71
N LEU A 180 -4.48 14.50 11.63
CA LEU A 180 -4.95 15.72 12.29
C LEU A 180 -5.70 16.68 11.34
N GLY A 181 -6.06 16.20 10.15
CA GLY A 181 -6.81 16.97 9.15
C GLY A 181 -5.96 17.95 8.34
N LYS A 182 -4.64 17.96 8.56
CA LYS A 182 -3.71 18.64 7.67
C LYS A 182 -3.35 17.76 6.48
N VAL A 183 -2.97 18.41 5.38
CA VAL A 183 -2.67 17.76 4.11
C VAL A 183 -1.26 18.11 3.65
N ASN A 184 -0.41 17.09 3.45
CA ASN A 184 0.94 17.26 2.92
C ASN A 184 0.90 17.71 1.45
N ILE A 185 1.27 18.96 1.23
CA ILE A 185 1.26 19.63 -0.07
C ILE A 185 2.23 19.01 -1.09
N ASN A 186 3.25 18.29 -0.61
CA ASN A 186 4.25 17.66 -1.48
C ASN A 186 3.77 16.34 -2.09
N THR A 187 2.81 15.67 -1.45
CA THR A 187 2.31 14.33 -1.85
C THR A 187 0.84 14.35 -2.28
N VAL A 188 0.09 15.41 -1.93
CA VAL A 188 -1.34 15.57 -2.28
C VAL A 188 -1.63 15.46 -3.76
N SER A 189 -2.73 14.81 -4.13
CA SER A 189 -3.20 14.70 -5.51
C SER A 189 -4.03 15.92 -5.92
N LYS A 190 -4.16 16.17 -7.23
CA LYS A 190 -5.00 17.27 -7.74
C LYS A 190 -6.45 17.18 -7.26
N PRO A 191 -7.12 16.01 -7.30
CA PRO A 191 -8.51 15.92 -6.84
C PRO A 191 -8.68 16.31 -5.37
N VAL A 192 -7.72 15.98 -4.50
CA VAL A 192 -7.76 16.40 -3.09
C VAL A 192 -7.66 17.93 -2.97
N LEU A 193 -6.72 18.56 -3.68
CA LEU A 193 -6.59 20.03 -3.68
C LEU A 193 -7.89 20.72 -4.11
N VAL A 194 -8.52 20.23 -5.17
CA VAL A 194 -9.80 20.76 -5.67
C VAL A 194 -10.93 20.54 -4.65
N ALA A 195 -10.99 19.37 -4.02
CA ALA A 195 -11.99 19.08 -2.98
C ALA A 195 -11.80 19.97 -1.73
N LEU A 196 -10.57 20.35 -1.38
CA LEU A 196 -10.30 21.36 -0.35
C LEU A 196 -10.81 22.76 -0.72
N GLY A 197 -11.15 23.01 -1.99
CA GLY A 197 -11.65 24.28 -2.51
C GLY A 197 -10.60 25.11 -3.24
N LEU A 198 -9.43 24.53 -3.54
CA LEU A 198 -8.43 25.21 -4.37
C LEU A 198 -8.88 25.20 -5.84
N ASP A 199 -8.73 26.33 -6.51
CA ASP A 199 -9.00 26.41 -7.94
C ASP A 199 -8.14 25.41 -8.74
N ALA A 200 -8.71 24.84 -9.80
CA ALA A 200 -8.07 23.76 -10.55
C ALA A 200 -6.78 24.20 -11.26
N GLU A 201 -6.69 25.46 -11.71
CA GLU A 201 -5.49 26.02 -12.34
C GLU A 201 -4.39 26.22 -11.29
N VAL A 202 -4.75 26.69 -10.09
CA VAL A 202 -3.82 26.85 -8.98
C VAL A 202 -3.33 25.50 -8.47
N ALA A 203 -4.19 24.48 -8.44
CA ALA A 203 -3.80 23.12 -8.09
C ALA A 203 -2.77 22.55 -9.10
N ASP A 204 -2.97 22.75 -10.41
CA ASP A 204 -1.99 22.36 -11.43
C ASP A 204 -0.68 23.14 -11.28
N LEU A 205 -0.76 24.45 -11.04
CA LEU A 205 0.39 25.30 -10.78
C LEU A 205 1.20 24.79 -9.59
N LEU A 206 0.54 24.48 -8.47
CA LEU A 206 1.18 23.97 -7.26
C LEU A 206 1.88 22.62 -7.50
N ILE A 207 1.24 21.72 -8.25
CA ILE A 207 1.82 20.42 -8.61
C ILE A 207 3.04 20.57 -9.53
N ARG A 208 2.99 21.50 -10.50
CA ARG A 208 4.16 21.83 -11.35
C ARG A 208 5.27 22.43 -10.51
N PHE A 209 4.94 23.42 -9.68
CA PHE A 209 5.88 24.10 -8.81
C PHE A 209 6.63 23.12 -7.91
N ARG A 210 5.94 22.22 -7.20
CA ARG A 210 6.62 21.25 -6.31
C ARG A 210 7.50 20.24 -7.07
N ARG A 211 7.26 20.00 -8.38
CA ARG A 211 8.10 19.12 -9.21
C ARG A 211 9.36 19.83 -9.72
N GLU A 212 9.33 21.15 -9.82
CA GLU A 212 10.41 21.95 -10.41
C GLU A 212 11.21 22.75 -9.38
N ASN A 213 10.61 23.01 -8.21
CA ASN A 213 11.24 23.76 -7.13
C ASN A 213 12.28 22.92 -6.40
N LYS A 214 13.55 23.22 -6.68
CA LYS A 214 14.69 22.57 -6.03
C LYS A 214 14.81 23.02 -4.58
N ILE A 215 14.74 22.06 -3.66
CA ILE A 215 15.03 22.28 -2.25
C ILE A 215 16.45 21.81 -1.99
N THR A 216 17.23 22.68 -1.34
CA THR A 216 18.48 22.29 -0.70
C THR A 216 18.18 22.05 0.78
N PRO A 217 18.50 20.87 1.34
CA PRO A 217 18.42 20.65 2.78
C PRO A 217 19.22 21.73 3.51
N LEU A 218 18.58 22.43 4.47
CA LEU A 218 19.29 23.38 5.32
C LEU A 218 20.24 22.58 6.23
N ASP A 219 21.52 22.93 6.22
CA ASP A 219 22.52 22.49 7.20
C ASP A 219 22.82 20.98 7.29
N THR A 220 22.96 20.30 6.16
CA THR A 220 23.82 19.10 6.14
C THR A 220 25.21 19.53 5.68
N GLU A 221 26.14 19.71 6.62
CA GLU A 221 27.51 19.26 6.32
C GLU A 221 27.43 17.84 5.73
N PRO A 222 28.31 17.46 4.78
CA PRO A 222 28.25 16.16 4.11
C PRO A 222 28.63 15.05 5.10
N ILE A 223 27.77 14.75 6.07
CA ILE A 223 27.96 13.73 7.10
C ILE A 223 27.14 12.48 6.76
N THR A 224 26.17 12.56 5.83
CA THR A 224 25.57 11.37 5.26
C THR A 224 26.40 10.90 4.07
N ASP A 225 27.06 9.75 4.22
CA ASP A 225 27.45 8.90 3.10
C ASP A 225 26.29 7.92 2.87
N PRO A 226 25.55 8.00 1.75
CA PRO A 226 25.80 8.82 0.56
C PRO A 226 25.24 10.26 0.63
N PRO A 227 25.74 11.17 -0.23
CA PRO A 227 25.32 12.58 -0.29
C PRO A 227 23.81 12.72 -0.53
N VAL A 228 23.20 13.71 0.13
CA VAL A 228 21.78 14.01 -0.03
C VAL A 228 21.52 14.39 -1.49
N THR A 229 20.61 13.67 -2.13
CA THR A 229 20.21 13.94 -3.51
C THR A 229 19.37 15.21 -3.54
N PRO A 230 19.56 16.10 -4.54
CA PRO A 230 18.71 17.28 -4.67
C PRO A 230 17.26 16.82 -4.79
N THR A 231 16.43 17.37 -3.93
CA THR A 231 15.03 16.98 -3.74
C THR A 231 14.14 18.10 -4.25
N TYR A 232 13.03 17.77 -4.88
CA TYR A 232 12.06 18.74 -5.37
C TYR A 232 10.83 18.78 -4.46
N GLY A 233 10.32 19.99 -4.18
CA GLY A 233 9.11 20.16 -3.39
C GLY A 233 9.04 21.51 -2.68
N ILE A 234 8.35 21.51 -1.54
CA ILE A 234 8.14 22.68 -0.67
C ILE A 234 8.64 22.32 0.73
N SER A 235 9.63 23.05 1.23
CA SER A 235 10.22 22.81 2.56
C SER A 235 9.57 23.61 3.68
N ASN A 236 8.86 24.69 3.34
CA ASN A 236 8.17 25.54 4.29
C ASN A 236 6.97 26.24 3.62
N LEU A 237 5.90 26.46 4.38
CA LEU A 237 4.70 27.13 3.88
C LEU A 237 4.79 28.66 3.94
N GLY A 238 5.66 29.21 4.80
CA GLY A 238 5.75 30.66 5.02
C GLY A 238 6.20 31.45 3.80
N GLY A 239 7.06 30.87 2.96
CA GLY A 239 7.52 31.45 1.69
C GLY A 239 6.64 31.13 0.47
N LEU A 240 5.72 30.16 0.59
CA LEU A 240 5.08 29.51 -0.55
C LEU A 240 4.41 30.49 -1.52
N LEU A 241 3.61 31.43 -1.01
CA LEU A 241 2.92 32.41 -1.87
C LEU A 241 3.91 33.30 -2.64
N ASN A 242 5.00 33.73 -1.99
CA ASN A 242 6.01 34.54 -2.64
C ASN A 242 6.82 33.76 -3.68
N ASP A 243 7.04 32.47 -3.45
CA ASP A 243 7.75 31.62 -4.39
C ASP A 243 6.87 31.29 -5.60
N LEU A 244 5.58 31.05 -5.39
CA LEU A 244 4.61 30.86 -6.48
C LEU A 244 4.47 32.12 -7.36
N ARG A 245 4.40 33.31 -6.76
CA ARG A 245 4.38 34.61 -7.49
C ARG A 245 5.61 34.84 -8.38
N LYS A 246 6.76 34.28 -8.02
CA LYS A 246 7.98 34.36 -8.83
C LYS A 246 8.00 33.34 -9.95
N TYR A 247 7.26 32.24 -9.78
CA TYR A 247 7.24 31.11 -10.69
C TYR A 247 6.18 31.27 -11.79
N ASP A 248 5.00 31.78 -11.46
CA ASP A 248 3.92 32.06 -12.43
C ASP A 248 3.08 33.27 -11.97
N ASP A 249 2.30 33.85 -12.88
CA ASP A 249 1.40 34.97 -12.56
C ASP A 249 0.16 34.44 -11.84
N LEU A 250 -0.06 34.87 -10.58
CA LEU A 250 -1.27 34.55 -9.82
C LEU A 250 -2.24 35.73 -9.81
N GLY A 251 -3.51 35.48 -10.12
CA GLY A 251 -4.57 36.45 -9.93
C GLY A 251 -4.90 36.68 -8.45
N LEU A 252 -5.39 37.87 -8.10
CA LEU A 252 -5.70 38.24 -6.70
C LEU A 252 -6.64 37.26 -5.99
N ARG A 253 -7.62 36.70 -6.71
CA ARG A 253 -8.54 35.69 -6.17
C ARG A 253 -7.81 34.38 -5.85
N GLN A 254 -6.96 33.91 -6.76
CA GLN A 254 -6.16 32.70 -6.59
C GLN A 254 -5.23 32.81 -5.37
N GLU A 255 -4.65 34.00 -5.16
CA GLU A 255 -3.84 34.25 -3.96
C GLU A 255 -4.67 34.20 -2.67
N GLN A 256 -5.88 34.78 -2.68
CA GLN A 256 -6.78 34.74 -1.53
C GLN A 256 -7.21 33.32 -1.20
N ASP A 257 -7.59 32.54 -2.22
CA ASP A 257 -8.00 31.14 -2.06
C ASP A 257 -6.84 30.30 -1.47
N LEU A 258 -5.61 30.49 -1.97
CA LEU A 258 -4.43 29.81 -1.42
C LEU A 258 -4.17 30.20 0.05
N LEU A 259 -4.27 31.49 0.38
CA LEU A 259 -4.07 31.99 1.75
C LEU A 259 -5.07 31.39 2.74
N MET A 260 -6.33 31.21 2.34
CA MET A 260 -7.35 30.58 3.19
C MET A 260 -7.04 29.11 3.47
N LEU A 261 -6.36 28.41 2.56
CA LEU A 261 -6.04 26.98 2.69
C LEU A 261 -4.69 26.71 3.35
N LEU A 262 -3.79 27.69 3.48
CA LEU A 262 -2.49 27.51 4.15
C LEU A 262 -2.57 26.83 5.53
N PRO A 263 -3.56 27.10 6.41
CA PRO A 263 -3.66 26.41 7.71
C PRO A 263 -3.98 24.91 7.60
N VAL A 264 -4.57 24.48 6.50
CA VAL A 264 -4.92 23.08 6.21
C VAL A 264 -3.72 22.33 5.64
N PHE A 265 -2.72 23.02 5.10
CA PHE A 265 -1.55 22.38 4.54
C PHE A 265 -0.45 22.10 5.58
N GLU A 266 0.34 21.08 5.29
CA GLU A 266 1.65 20.81 5.87
C GLU A 266 2.62 20.37 4.78
N VAL A 267 3.90 20.24 5.13
CA VAL A 267 4.96 19.82 4.19
C VAL A 267 5.56 18.47 4.57
N LYS A 268 5.14 17.92 5.71
CA LYS A 268 5.62 16.67 6.31
C LYS A 268 4.47 15.70 6.46
N SER A 269 4.72 14.43 6.21
CA SER A 269 3.77 13.34 6.40
C SER A 269 3.86 12.82 7.83
N GLU A 270 2.96 13.30 8.69
CA GLU A 270 2.84 12.79 10.06
C GLU A 270 2.30 11.35 10.08
N TYR A 271 1.45 10.99 9.13
CA TYR A 271 0.86 9.66 8.98
C TYR A 271 1.21 9.13 7.60
N SER A 272 1.62 7.87 7.50
CA SER A 272 2.10 7.31 6.22
C SER A 272 1.59 5.90 5.97
N ARG A 273 1.35 5.58 4.69
CA ARG A 273 0.98 4.25 4.21
C ARG A 273 2.15 3.70 3.47
N PHE A 274 2.44 2.43 3.68
CA PHE A 274 3.33 1.74 2.78
C PHE A 274 2.82 0.33 2.54
N ASN A 275 3.14 -0.17 1.37
CA ASN A 275 2.83 -1.53 0.99
C ASN A 275 4.08 -2.39 1.14
N VAL A 276 3.87 -3.64 1.52
CA VAL A 276 4.94 -4.64 1.65
C VAL A 276 4.55 -5.87 0.86
N ILE A 277 5.48 -6.34 0.02
CA ILE A 277 5.34 -7.60 -0.69
C ILE A 277 6.45 -8.52 -0.23
N THR A 278 6.06 -9.64 0.36
CA THR A 278 7.01 -10.61 0.90
C THR A 278 7.40 -11.62 -0.16
N THR A 279 8.56 -12.23 0.00
CA THR A 279 9.07 -13.25 -0.93
C THR A 279 9.75 -14.35 -0.13
N PRO A 280 9.00 -15.22 0.56
CA PRO A 280 9.57 -16.33 1.32
C PRO A 280 10.14 -17.40 0.37
N GLY A 281 11.39 -17.81 0.59
CA GLY A 281 12.05 -18.84 -0.21
C GLY A 281 12.14 -18.54 -1.71
N GLY A 282 12.15 -17.26 -2.10
CA GLY A 282 12.22 -16.82 -3.50
C GLY A 282 10.90 -16.89 -4.28
N GLN A 283 9.77 -17.20 -3.63
CA GLN A 283 8.45 -17.17 -4.24
C GLN A 283 7.66 -15.96 -3.74
N GLU A 284 6.80 -15.40 -4.58
CA GLU A 284 5.92 -14.30 -4.17
C GLU A 284 5.02 -14.75 -3.02
N GLY A 285 5.10 -13.99 -1.93
CA GLY A 285 4.39 -14.20 -0.68
C GLY A 285 3.10 -13.38 -0.62
N MET A 286 2.81 -12.88 0.58
CA MET A 286 1.62 -12.08 0.85
C MET A 286 1.90 -10.59 0.63
N HIS A 287 0.83 -9.85 0.36
CA HIS A 287 0.84 -8.41 0.14
C HIS A 287 0.18 -7.74 1.36
N TYR A 288 0.83 -6.72 1.90
CA TYR A 288 0.34 -5.99 3.06
C TYR A 288 0.26 -4.51 2.75
N SER A 289 -0.73 -3.82 3.31
CA SER A 289 -0.76 -2.37 3.40
C SER A 289 -0.86 -1.96 4.87
N ILE A 290 0.08 -1.12 5.29
CA ILE A 290 0.30 -0.80 6.69
C ILE A 290 0.26 0.72 6.83
N ILE A 291 -0.55 1.19 7.76
CA ILE A 291 -0.68 2.61 8.10
C ILE A 291 0.00 2.84 9.45
N ILE A 292 0.90 3.80 9.50
CA ILE A 292 1.71 4.10 10.68
C ILE A 292 1.65 5.56 11.07
N HIS A 293 1.91 5.82 12.34
CA HIS A 293 2.24 7.13 12.88
C HIS A 293 3.71 7.08 13.35
N PRO A 294 4.68 7.40 12.46
CA PRO A 294 6.11 7.26 12.73
C PRO A 294 6.59 7.92 14.04
N PRO A 295 6.18 9.16 14.40
CA PRO A 295 6.63 9.81 15.63
C PRO A 295 6.37 9.01 16.91
N THR A 296 5.29 8.22 16.94
CA THR A 296 4.91 7.42 18.12
C THR A 296 5.20 5.93 17.95
N LYS A 297 5.76 5.51 16.81
CA LYS A 297 5.97 4.10 16.45
C LYS A 297 4.71 3.24 16.54
N LYS A 298 3.53 3.84 16.32
CA LYS A 298 2.24 3.15 16.34
C LYS A 298 1.86 2.66 14.96
N VAL A 299 1.31 1.44 14.90
CA VAL A 299 0.60 0.91 13.74
C VAL A 299 -0.89 1.18 13.94
N LEU A 300 -1.51 1.85 12.97
CA LEU A 300 -2.93 2.23 13.02
C LEU A 300 -3.80 1.24 12.27
N SER A 301 -3.29 0.69 11.17
CA SER A 301 -3.97 -0.33 10.37
C SER A 301 -2.97 -1.29 9.76
N TRP A 302 -3.39 -2.55 9.62
CA TRP A 302 -2.66 -3.61 8.98
C TRP A 302 -3.64 -4.45 8.14
N THR A 303 -3.54 -4.34 6.83
CA THR A 303 -4.42 -5.05 5.89
C THR A 303 -3.60 -6.01 5.03
N GLU A 304 -4.09 -7.23 4.86
CA GLU A 304 -3.53 -8.26 3.98
C GLU A 304 -4.40 -8.38 2.72
N TYR A 305 -3.77 -8.49 1.54
CA TYR A 305 -4.40 -8.67 0.23
C TYR A 305 -4.05 -10.02 -0.41
#